data_AF-A0A962KAF6-F1
#
_entry.id   AF-A0A962KAF6-F1
#
_cell.length_a   1.000
_cell.length_b   1.000
_cell.length_c   1.000
_cell.angle_alpha   90.00
_cell.angle_beta   90.00
_cell.angle_gamma   90.00
#
_symmetry.space_group_name_H-M   'P 1'
#
loop_
_entity.id
_entity.type
_entity.pdbx_description
1 polymer ?
#
loop_
_entity_poly.entity_id
_entity_poly.type
_entity_poly.pdbx_seq_one_letter_code
_entity_poly.pdbx_strand_id
1 'polypeptide(L)'
;MKIIQVITLLTAAVAFPVLAQQGEYASFQEADKNADGVLNTEEAMESLPGAEISDANDDGVISKGEAEESVSGLKLTASDAQDAAAPVGEADYRMIVQALQRNA
;
A
#
# COMPACT_ATOMS: atom_id res chain seq x y z
N MET A 1 -32.55 20.35 -49.06
CA MET A 1 -31.41 21.16 -48.57
C MET A 1 -30.94 20.55 -47.25
N LYS A 2 -29.65 20.18 -47.16
CA LYS A 2 -28.95 19.83 -45.92
C LYS A 2 -28.83 21.07 -45.05
N ILE A 3 -29.15 20.98 -43.74
CA ILE A 3 -28.68 21.87 -42.67
C ILE A 3 -29.27 21.34 -41.34
N ILE A 4 -28.63 21.20 -40.18
CA ILE A 4 -27.27 21.36 -39.64
C ILE A 4 -27.26 20.49 -38.37
N GLN A 5 -26.19 19.73 -38.12
CA GLN A 5 -25.97 19.03 -36.86
C GLN A 5 -25.80 20.04 -35.72
N VAL A 6 -26.57 19.91 -34.64
CA VAL A 6 -26.30 20.59 -33.38
C VAL A 6 -25.84 19.52 -32.39
N ILE A 7 -24.53 19.31 -32.33
CA ILE A 7 -23.88 18.57 -31.26
C ILE A 7 -23.65 19.57 -30.14
N THR A 8 -24.56 19.60 -29.16
CA THR A 8 -24.31 20.25 -27.88
C THR A 8 -23.73 19.20 -26.94
N LEU A 9 -22.41 19.11 -26.92
CA LEU A 9 -21.69 18.21 -26.04
C LEU A 9 -21.57 18.88 -24.67
N LEU A 10 -22.47 18.50 -23.76
CA LEU A 10 -22.44 18.90 -22.36
C LEU A 10 -21.35 18.09 -21.65
N THR A 11 -20.10 18.55 -21.64
CA THR A 11 -19.08 17.99 -20.75
C THR A 11 -19.28 18.57 -19.35
N ALA A 12 -20.05 17.85 -18.55
CA ALA A 12 -20.09 18.07 -17.11
C ALA A 12 -18.68 17.79 -16.54
N ALA A 13 -18.07 18.81 -15.95
CA ALA A 13 -16.90 18.62 -15.12
C ALA A 13 -17.34 17.85 -13.86
N VAL A 14 -17.09 16.54 -13.82
CA VAL A 14 -17.15 15.79 -12.58
C VAL A 14 -15.89 16.11 -11.79
N ALA A 15 -15.98 17.15 -10.96
CA ALA A 15 -15.06 17.33 -9.85
C ALA A 15 -15.31 16.15 -8.90
N PHE A 16 -14.49 15.11 -8.98
CA PHE A 16 -14.47 14.09 -7.96
C PHE A 16 -13.99 14.75 -6.67
N PRO A 17 -14.79 14.75 -5.59
CA PRO A 17 -14.28 15.19 -4.30
C PRO A 17 -13.19 14.19 -3.89
N VAL A 18 -11.94 14.66 -3.82
CA VAL A 18 -10.85 13.93 -3.18
C VAL A 18 -11.17 13.92 -1.67
N LEU A 19 -11.96 12.94 -1.26
CA LEU A 19 -12.28 12.69 0.13
C LEU A 19 -11.70 11.33 0.50
N ALA A 20 -10.37 11.27 0.55
CA ALA A 20 -9.63 10.26 1.29
C ALA A 20 -8.76 11.00 2.31
N GLN A 21 -9.40 11.55 3.34
CA GLN A 21 -8.75 12.07 4.54
C GLN A 21 -9.39 11.40 5.74
N GLN A 22 -9.24 10.07 5.90
CA GLN A 22 -9.38 9.34 7.18
C GLN A 22 -8.63 8.00 7.08
N GLY A 23 -7.31 8.10 7.13
CA GLY A 23 -6.38 6.97 7.03
C GLY A 23 -5.14 7.45 6.29
N GLU A 24 -4.06 7.73 7.00
CA GLU A 24 -2.78 8.16 6.37
C GLU A 24 -2.15 7.04 5.52
N TYR A 25 -2.70 5.83 5.60
CA TYR A 25 -2.26 4.60 4.96
C TYR A 25 -3.41 3.97 4.17
N ALA A 26 -3.09 3.43 3.00
CA ALA A 26 -4.05 2.72 2.15
C ALA A 26 -4.51 1.39 2.81
N SER A 27 -5.63 0.82 2.39
CA SER A 27 -5.93 -0.58 2.72
C SER A 27 -4.98 -1.53 1.97
N PHE A 28 -4.80 -2.76 2.45
CA PHE A 28 -3.94 -3.73 1.75
C PHE A 28 -4.44 -3.99 0.32
N GLN A 29 -5.75 -4.06 0.09
CA GLN A 29 -6.32 -4.25 -1.25
C GLN A 29 -6.02 -3.07 -2.19
N GLU A 30 -5.78 -1.89 -1.66
CA GLU A 30 -5.36 -0.71 -2.45
C GLU A 30 -3.83 -0.66 -2.62
N ALA A 31 -3.09 -1.25 -1.67
CA ALA A 31 -1.64 -1.37 -1.68
C ALA A 31 -1.15 -2.46 -2.65
N ASP A 32 -1.76 -3.65 -2.60
CA ASP A 32 -1.52 -4.81 -3.47
C ASP A 32 -2.14 -4.57 -4.86
N LYS A 33 -1.43 -3.78 -5.67
CA LYS A 33 -1.88 -3.31 -6.98
C LYS A 33 -1.88 -4.41 -8.01
N ASN A 34 -0.94 -5.35 -7.91
CA ASN A 34 -0.85 -6.49 -8.81
C ASN A 34 -1.78 -7.65 -8.38
N ALA A 35 -2.40 -7.56 -7.20
CA ALA A 35 -3.34 -8.51 -6.61
C ALA A 35 -2.76 -9.92 -6.44
N ASP A 36 -1.47 -10.02 -6.12
CA ASP A 36 -0.78 -11.29 -5.90
C ASP A 36 -0.81 -11.77 -4.44
N GLY A 37 -1.35 -10.94 -3.53
CA GLY A 37 -1.53 -11.24 -2.12
C GLY A 37 -0.31 -10.98 -1.25
N VAL A 38 0.76 -10.39 -1.80
CA VAL A 38 1.95 -9.95 -1.06
C VAL A 38 2.25 -8.48 -1.35
N LEU A 39 3.16 -7.89 -0.58
CA LEU A 39 3.60 -6.51 -0.80
C LEU A 39 4.96 -6.49 -1.47
N ASN A 40 5.03 -5.96 -2.69
CA ASN A 40 6.32 -5.68 -3.33
C ASN A 40 6.89 -4.33 -2.90
N THR A 41 8.16 -4.06 -3.26
CA THR A 41 8.87 -2.83 -2.83
C THR A 41 8.18 -1.56 -3.32
N GLU A 42 7.66 -1.54 -4.56
CA GLU A 42 6.97 -0.37 -5.11
C GLU A 42 5.65 -0.12 -4.37
N GLU A 43 4.87 -1.18 -4.13
CA GLU A 43 3.60 -1.14 -3.40
C GLU A 43 3.79 -0.70 -1.95
N ALA A 44 4.87 -1.15 -1.30
CA ALA A 44 5.22 -0.73 0.05
C ALA A 44 5.55 0.76 0.10
N MET A 45 6.39 1.26 -0.82
CA MET A 45 6.77 2.68 -0.87
C MET A 45 5.58 3.60 -1.10
N GLU A 46 4.61 3.19 -1.92
CA GLU A 46 3.43 4.00 -2.22
C GLU A 46 2.38 3.96 -1.11
N SER A 47 2.24 2.83 -0.43
CA SER A 47 1.14 2.60 0.53
C SER A 47 1.53 2.83 1.99
N LEU A 48 2.82 2.85 2.32
CA LEU A 48 3.37 3.02 3.67
C LEU A 48 4.25 4.28 3.77
N PRO A 49 3.68 5.49 3.62
CA PRO A 49 4.44 6.72 3.79
C PRO A 49 5.06 6.78 5.20
N GLY A 50 6.39 6.93 5.25
CA GLY A 50 7.17 6.98 6.50
C GLY A 50 7.73 5.63 6.96
N ALA A 51 7.41 4.53 6.28
CA ALA A 51 8.13 3.27 6.45
C ALA A 51 9.26 3.20 5.42
N GLU A 52 10.50 3.45 5.85
CA GLU A 52 11.69 3.25 5.01
C GLU A 52 12.08 1.76 5.03
N ILE A 53 11.24 0.92 4.42
CA ILE A 53 11.48 -0.52 4.32
C ILE A 53 12.50 -0.79 3.22
N SER A 54 13.59 -1.46 3.59
CA SER A 54 14.62 -1.86 2.63
C SER A 54 14.43 -3.33 2.28
N ASP A 55 14.27 -3.62 0.99
CA ASP A 55 14.46 -4.97 0.43
C ASP A 55 15.95 -5.28 0.51
N ALA A 56 16.36 -6.07 1.49
CA ALA A 56 17.76 -6.34 1.82
C ALA A 56 18.29 -7.56 1.06
N ASN A 57 17.38 -8.44 0.63
CA ASN A 57 17.73 -9.66 -0.09
C ASN A 57 17.60 -9.50 -1.62
N ASP A 58 17.11 -8.35 -2.09
CA ASP A 58 16.90 -7.95 -3.49
C ASP A 58 16.01 -8.94 -4.26
N ASP A 59 15.01 -9.53 -3.60
CA ASP A 59 14.04 -10.46 -4.21
C ASP A 59 12.81 -9.77 -4.80
N GLY A 60 12.66 -8.47 -4.56
CA GLY A 60 11.59 -7.61 -5.08
C GLY A 60 10.31 -7.62 -4.23
N VAL A 61 10.28 -8.36 -3.13
CA VAL A 61 9.15 -8.37 -2.19
C VAL A 61 9.58 -7.98 -0.78
N ILE A 62 8.65 -7.39 -0.03
CA ILE A 62 8.93 -7.07 1.38
C ILE A 62 8.66 -8.31 2.22
N SER A 63 9.71 -8.81 2.86
CA SER A 63 9.60 -9.88 3.85
C SER A 63 9.25 -9.34 5.24
N LYS A 64 8.70 -10.21 6.09
CA LYS A 64 8.32 -9.88 7.47
C LYS A 64 9.52 -9.37 8.27
N GLY A 65 10.71 -9.95 8.07
CA GLY A 65 11.94 -9.54 8.73
C GLY A 65 12.38 -8.14 8.33
N GLU A 66 12.33 -7.83 7.03
CA GLU A 66 12.68 -6.49 6.53
C GLU A 66 11.72 -5.42 7.06
N ALA A 67 10.43 -5.72 7.11
CA ALA A 67 9.46 -4.83 7.73
C ALA A 67 9.73 -4.62 9.23
N GLU A 68 10.07 -5.67 9.98
CA GLU A 68 10.41 -5.57 11.41
C GLU A 68 11.66 -4.74 11.67
N GLU A 69 12.68 -4.85 10.82
CA GLU A 69 13.92 -4.08 10.95
C GLU A 69 13.71 -2.60 10.66
N SER A 70 12.83 -2.27 9.71
CA SER A 70 12.55 -0.90 9.33
C SER A 70 11.49 -0.21 10.18
N VAL A 71 10.56 -0.96 10.78
CA VAL A 71 9.43 -0.38 11.54
C VAL A 71 9.63 -0.60 13.05
N SER A 72 9.95 0.49 13.75
CA SER A 72 10.19 0.45 15.20
C SER A 72 8.97 -0.04 15.98
N GLY A 73 9.17 -1.07 16.82
CA GLY A 73 8.12 -1.63 17.68
C GLY A 73 7.11 -2.52 16.93
N LEU A 74 7.42 -2.89 15.69
CA LEU A 74 6.73 -3.94 14.96
C LEU A 74 7.28 -5.32 15.37
N LYS A 75 6.36 -6.28 15.53
CA LYS A 75 6.70 -7.69 15.78
C LYS A 75 5.76 -8.58 14.98
N LEU A 76 6.20 -9.02 13.81
CA LEU A 76 5.53 -9.95 12.91
C LEU A 76 5.97 -11.40 13.16
N THR A 77 7.25 -11.60 13.50
CA THR A 77 7.82 -12.92 13.78
C THR A 77 7.56 -13.31 15.23
N ALA A 78 6.40 -13.92 15.48
CA ALA A 78 6.10 -14.56 16.74
C ALA A 78 6.74 -15.95 16.77
N SER A 79 7.94 -16.04 17.35
CA SER A 79 8.56 -17.26 17.89
C SER A 79 9.37 -18.18 16.99
N ASP A 80 9.30 -18.09 15.66
CA ASP A 80 10.16 -18.89 14.77
C ASP A 80 10.85 -18.00 13.72
N ALA A 81 12.19 -17.99 13.74
CA ALA A 81 13.02 -17.29 12.75
C ALA A 81 12.78 -17.78 11.30
N GLN A 82 12.04 -18.88 11.13
CA GLN A 82 11.68 -19.49 9.86
C GLN A 82 10.77 -18.61 9.00
N ASP A 83 10.01 -17.70 9.62
CA ASP A 83 9.04 -16.82 8.94
C ASP A 83 9.62 -15.44 8.56
N ALA A 84 10.87 -15.13 8.92
CA ALA A 84 11.45 -13.82 8.65
C ALA A 84 11.57 -13.52 7.14
N ALA A 85 11.85 -14.55 6.33
CA ALA A 85 11.90 -14.45 4.87
C ALA A 85 10.52 -14.60 4.20
N ALA A 86 9.45 -14.82 4.97
CA ALA A 86 8.11 -14.90 4.40
C ALA A 86 7.67 -13.49 3.95
N PRO A 87 7.00 -13.37 2.79
CA PRO A 87 6.51 -12.08 2.33
C PRO A 87 5.41 -11.53 3.25
N VAL A 88 5.30 -10.22 3.30
CA VAL A 88 4.25 -9.48 4.01
C VAL A 88 2.94 -9.64 3.26
N GLY A 89 1.96 -10.27 3.91
CA GLY A 89 0.58 -10.34 3.41
C GLY A 89 -0.36 -9.36 4.11
N GLU A 90 -1.66 -9.49 3.82
CA GLU A 90 -2.71 -8.59 4.34
C GLU A 90 -2.73 -8.45 5.89
N ALA A 91 -2.52 -9.57 6.59
CA ALA A 91 -2.51 -9.57 8.06
C ALA A 91 -1.30 -8.78 8.61
N ASP A 92 -0.12 -9.01 8.03
CA ASP A 92 1.13 -8.36 8.41
C ASP A 92 1.10 -6.88 8.08
N TYR A 93 0.56 -6.51 6.91
CA TYR A 93 0.36 -5.12 6.48
C TYR A 93 -0.44 -4.31 7.50
N ARG A 94 -1.55 -4.87 8.02
CA ARG A 94 -2.35 -4.20 9.06
C ARG A 94 -1.53 -3.94 10.33
N MET A 95 -0.65 -4.86 10.71
CA MET A 95 0.22 -4.69 11.86
C MET A 95 1.29 -3.63 11.61
N ILE A 96 1.86 -3.57 10.41
CA ILE A 96 2.80 -2.54 9.98
C ILE A 96 2.14 -1.16 10.08
N VAL A 97 0.98 -0.98 9.46
CA VAL A 97 0.21 0.26 9.51
C VAL A 97 -0.09 0.67 10.96
N GLN A 98 -0.53 -0.29 11.79
CA GLN A 98 -0.78 -0.02 13.21
C GLN A 98 0.49 0.39 13.96
N ALA A 99 1.64 -0.20 13.66
CA ALA A 99 2.92 0.16 14.28
C ALA A 99 3.35 1.57 13.84
N LEU A 100 3.21 1.92 12.56
CA LEU A 100 3.53 3.27 12.07
C LEU A 100 2.62 4.32 12.71
N GLN A 101 1.30 4.06 12.76
CA GLN A 101 0.33 4.94 13.43
C GLN A 101 0.60 5.13 14.93
N ARG A 102 1.24 4.15 15.59
CA ARG A 102 1.64 4.28 17.01
C ARG A 102 2.90 5.11 17.21
N ASN A 103 3.72 5.27 16.17
CA ASN A 103 4.99 6.00 16.22
C ASN A 103 4.94 7.37 15.50
N ALA A 104 3.81 7.71 14.86
CA ALA A 104 3.50 9.03 14.30
C ALA A 104 3.10 10.03 15.40
#